data_AF-A0A0R3LJG2-F1
#
_entry.id   AF-A0A0R3LJG2-F1
#
_cell.length_a   1.000
_cell.length_b   1.000
_cell.length_c   1.000
_cell.angle_alpha   90.00
_cell.angle_beta   90.00
_cell.angle_gamma   90.00
#
_symmetry.space_group_name_H-M   'P 1'
#
loop_
_entity.id
_entity.type
_entity.pdbx_description
1 polymer ?
#
loop_
_entity_poly.entity_id
_entity_poly.type
_entity_poly.pdbx_seq_one_letter_code
_entity_poly.pdbx_strand_id
1 'polypeptide(L)'
;MEQTSPERRQASDSLVSTAFDKSWRFVETDPLLEHNTKELLRSRLRAYLELSLRNGEQDILHLANSAIWKLRIELGQRSDL
;
A
#
# COMPACT_ATOMS: atom_id res chain seq x y z
N MET A 1 1.63 29.72 -9.70
CA MET A 1 2.30 28.49 -10.17
C MET A 1 2.79 27.74 -8.95
N GLU A 2 2.07 26.72 -8.53
CA GLU A 2 2.44 25.90 -7.37
C GLU A 2 3.66 25.06 -7.76
N GLN A 3 4.82 25.46 -7.27
CA GLN A 3 6.07 24.74 -7.47
C GLN A 3 5.95 23.40 -6.71
N THR A 4 5.52 22.34 -7.39
CA THR A 4 5.66 20.99 -6.84
C THR A 4 7.13 20.63 -6.94
N SER A 5 7.89 20.97 -5.90
CA SER A 5 9.33 20.69 -5.82
C SER A 5 9.59 19.21 -6.13
N PRO A 6 10.49 18.88 -7.07
CA PRO A 6 10.81 17.49 -7.42
C PRO A 6 11.25 16.67 -6.20
N GLU A 7 11.87 17.32 -5.21
CA GLU A 7 12.27 16.73 -3.93
C GLU A 7 11.10 16.15 -3.14
N ARG A 8 9.93 16.82 -3.13
CA ARG A 8 8.74 16.29 -2.45
C ARG A 8 8.24 15.03 -3.13
N ARG A 9 8.24 14.98 -4.47
CA ARG A 9 7.84 13.77 -5.21
C ARG A 9 8.82 12.62 -4.99
N GLN A 10 10.12 12.91 -4.92
CA GLN A 10 11.15 11.90 -4.68
C GLN A 10 11.09 11.35 -3.25
N ALA A 11 10.85 12.22 -2.25
CA ALA A 11 10.61 11.80 -0.87
C ALA A 11 9.34 10.94 -0.76
N SER A 12 8.26 11.33 -1.46
CA SER A 12 7.03 10.55 -1.55
C SER A 12 7.24 9.16 -2.14
N ASP A 13 7.97 9.06 -3.25
CA ASP A 13 8.27 7.77 -3.88
C ASP A 13 9.11 6.86 -2.97
N SER A 14 10.08 7.45 -2.25
CA SER A 14 10.89 6.72 -1.27
C SER A 14 10.05 6.19 -0.09
N LEU A 15 9.06 6.96 0.38
CA LEU A 15 8.15 6.54 1.45
C LEU A 15 7.24 5.40 0.98
N VAL A 16 6.65 5.51 -0.22
CA VAL A 16 5.83 4.45 -0.81
C VAL A 16 6.64 3.17 -0.99
N SER A 17 7.85 3.27 -1.54
CA SER A 17 8.73 2.12 -1.77
C SER A 17 9.09 1.41 -0.45
N THR A 18 9.44 2.17 0.59
CA THR A 18 9.79 1.61 1.90
C THR A 18 8.57 0.98 2.60
N ALA A 19 7.41 1.65 2.56
CA ALA A 19 6.18 1.11 3.13
C ALA A 19 5.70 -0.12 2.37
N PHE A 20 5.90 -0.15 1.05
CA PHE A 20 5.59 -1.28 0.19
C PHE A 20 6.43 -2.49 0.54
N ASP A 21 7.76 -2.38 0.63
CA ASP A 21 8.62 -3.51 1.00
C ASP A 21 8.24 -4.09 2.36
N LYS A 22 8.01 -3.21 3.34
CA LYS A 22 7.59 -3.61 4.69
C LYS A 22 6.25 -4.34 4.68
N SER A 23 5.25 -3.80 3.98
CA SER A 23 3.91 -4.40 3.95
C SER A 23 3.84 -5.65 3.09
N TRP A 24 4.60 -5.70 1.98
CA TRP A 24 4.60 -6.80 1.04
C TRP A 24 4.99 -8.13 1.70
N ARG A 25 5.98 -8.11 2.61
CA ARG A 25 6.39 -9.30 3.37
C ARG A 25 5.27 -9.92 4.20
N PHE A 26 4.30 -9.13 4.64
CA PHE A 26 3.11 -9.64 5.34
C PHE A 26 2.05 -10.09 4.35
N VAL A 27 1.80 -9.29 3.31
CA VAL A 27 0.79 -9.57 2.26
C VAL A 27 1.09 -10.87 1.52
N GLU A 28 2.35 -11.14 1.19
CA GLU A 28 2.73 -12.34 0.43
C GLU A 28 2.56 -13.64 1.22
N THR A 29 2.58 -13.55 2.56
CA THR A 29 2.39 -14.67 3.48
C THR A 29 1.00 -14.69 4.11
N ASP A 30 0.11 -13.81 3.69
CA ASP A 30 -1.20 -13.64 4.30
C ASP A 30 -2.20 -14.68 3.76
N PRO A 31 -2.68 -15.62 4.59
CA PRO A 31 -3.63 -16.64 4.14
C PRO A 31 -4.98 -16.04 3.73
N LEU A 32 -5.35 -14.84 4.20
CA LEU A 32 -6.58 -14.18 3.75
C LEU A 32 -6.46 -13.66 2.31
N LEU A 33 -5.25 -13.51 1.81
CA LEU A 33 -4.97 -12.93 0.49
C LEU A 33 -4.41 -13.95 -0.49
N GLU A 34 -4.12 -15.19 -0.05
CA GLU A 34 -3.45 -16.22 -0.85
C GLU A 34 -4.17 -16.58 -2.16
N HIS A 35 -5.50 -16.44 -2.17
CA HIS A 35 -6.34 -16.74 -3.34
C HIS A 35 -6.24 -15.67 -4.45
N ASN A 36 -5.62 -14.51 -4.16
CA ASN A 36 -5.47 -13.42 -5.10
C ASN A 36 -4.12 -13.50 -5.82
N THR A 37 -4.08 -13.04 -7.08
CA THR A 37 -2.81 -13.00 -7.83
C THR A 37 -1.86 -11.97 -7.22
N LYS A 38 -0.56 -12.29 -7.20
CA LYS A 38 0.47 -11.38 -6.66
C LYS A 38 0.47 -10.03 -7.37
N GLU A 39 0.25 -9.99 -8.69
CA GLU A 39 0.12 -8.73 -9.44
C GLU A 39 -1.04 -7.86 -8.96
N LEU A 40 -2.22 -8.47 -8.70
CA LEU A 40 -3.37 -7.75 -8.16
C LEU A 40 -3.06 -7.19 -6.77
N LEU A 41 -2.50 -8.01 -5.88
CA LEU A 41 -2.11 -7.61 -4.53
C LEU A 41 -1.10 -6.46 -4.55
N ARG A 42 -0.07 -6.54 -5.41
CA ARG A 42 0.93 -5.46 -5.56
C ARG A 42 0.30 -4.17 -6.05
N SER A 43 -0.52 -4.25 -7.09
CA SER A 43 -1.19 -3.09 -7.68
C SER A 43 -2.08 -2.39 -6.66
N ARG A 44 -2.91 -3.15 -5.93
CA ARG A 44 -3.80 -2.61 -4.89
C ARG A 44 -3.05 -2.08 -3.69
N LEU A 45 -2.04 -2.80 -3.19
CA LEU A 45 -1.22 -2.35 -2.07
C LEU A 45 -0.56 -1.00 -2.37
N ARG A 46 0.04 -0.86 -3.57
CA ARG A 46 0.65 0.39 -4.02
C ARG A 46 -0.37 1.53 -4.10
N ALA A 47 -1.54 1.27 -4.69
CA ALA A 47 -2.61 2.26 -4.78
C ALA A 47 -3.06 2.78 -3.40
N TYR A 48 -3.15 1.90 -2.40
CA TYR A 48 -3.50 2.29 -1.03
C TYR A 48 -2.41 3.12 -0.35
N LEU A 49 -1.14 2.79 -0.56
CA LEU A 49 -0.01 3.57 -0.04
C LEU A 49 0.03 4.97 -0.64
N GLU A 50 -0.13 5.09 -1.96
CA GLU A 50 -0.19 6.37 -2.65
C GLU A 50 -1.38 7.22 -2.21
N LEU A 51 -2.54 6.61 -1.97
CA LEU A 51 -3.73 7.30 -1.48
C LEU A 51 -3.52 7.85 -0.06
N SER A 52 -2.99 7.04 0.85
CA SER A 52 -2.70 7.49 2.22
C SER A 52 -1.67 8.62 2.26
N LEU A 53 -0.64 8.54 1.41
CA LEU A 53 0.35 9.60 1.29
C LEU A 53 -0.24 10.90 0.74
N ARG A 54 -1.17 10.82 -0.24
CA ARG A 54 -1.92 11.98 -0.74
C ARG A 54 -2.79 12.63 0.34
N ASN A 55 -3.28 11.84 1.30
CA ASN A 55 -4.02 12.34 2.45
C ASN A 55 -3.12 12.97 3.54
N GLY A 56 -1.80 12.97 3.34
CA GLY A 56 -0.84 13.58 4.26
C GLY A 56 -0.21 12.60 5.25
N GLU A 57 -0.47 11.30 5.13
CA GLU A 57 0.20 10.31 5.98
C GLU A 57 1.67 10.16 5.58
N GLN A 58 2.57 10.37 6.53
CA GLN A 58 4.02 10.28 6.31
C GLN A 58 4.66 9.17 7.16
N ASP A 59 3.93 8.59 8.11
CA ASP A 59 4.44 7.49 8.92
C ASP A 59 4.42 6.17 8.14
N ILE A 60 5.60 5.59 7.95
CA ILE A 60 5.80 4.39 7.13
C ILE A 60 5.05 3.18 7.71
N LEU A 61 5.01 3.04 9.03
CA LEU A 61 4.34 1.92 9.68
C LEU A 61 2.82 2.06 9.55
N HIS A 62 2.29 3.27 9.72
CA HIS A 62 0.87 3.53 9.57
C HIS A 62 0.43 3.37 8.10
N LEU A 63 1.23 3.85 7.14
CA LEU A 63 1.03 3.58 5.71
C LEU A 63 0.92 2.08 5.43
N ALA A 64 1.91 1.30 5.87
CA ALA A 64 1.95 -0.14 5.67
C ALA A 64 0.74 -0.85 6.29
N ASN A 65 0.46 -0.59 7.58
CA ASN A 65 -0.62 -1.24 8.30
C ASN A 65 -2.00 -0.90 7.73
N SER A 66 -2.24 0.38 7.41
CA SER A 66 -3.50 0.83 6.84
C SER A 66 -3.72 0.25 5.43
N ALA A 67 -2.66 0.16 4.62
CA ALA A 67 -2.74 -0.43 3.29
C ALA A 67 -3.04 -1.94 3.35
N ILE A 68 -2.41 -2.69 4.26
CA ILE A 68 -2.71 -4.12 4.48
C ILE A 68 -4.17 -4.29 4.91
N TRP A 69 -4.64 -3.48 5.86
CA TRP A 69 -6.01 -3.57 6.37
C TRP A 69 -7.04 -3.33 5.27
N LYS A 70 -6.86 -2.27 4.46
CA LYS A 70 -7.73 -1.99 3.31
C LYS A 70 -7.69 -3.11 2.27
N LEU A 71 -6.50 -3.67 2.00
CA LEU A 71 -6.32 -4.78 1.08
C LEU A 71 -7.10 -6.03 1.53
N ARG A 72 -7.04 -6.37 2.82
CA ARG A 72 -7.79 -7.48 3.41
C ARG A 72 -9.30 -7.28 3.34
N ILE A 73 -9.79 -6.05 3.56
CA ILE A 73 -11.23 -5.77 3.43
C ILE A 73 -11.68 -5.94 1.98
N GLU A 74 -10.93 -5.40 1.02
CA GLU A 74 -11.32 -5.48 -0.39
C GLU A 74 -11.22 -6.91 -0.95
N LEU A 75 -10.13 -7.62 -0.65
CA LEU A 75 -9.75 -8.86 -1.34
C LEU A 75 -9.84 -10.11 -0.46
N GLY A 76 -9.83 -9.97 0.86
CA GLY A 76 -9.94 -11.08 1.80
C GLY A 76 -11.38 -11.53 2.06
N GLN A 77 -12.38 -10.72 1.70
CA GLN A 77 -13.80 -11.09 1.82
C GLN A 77 -14.34 -11.85 0.60
N ARG A 78 -13.58 -11.96 -0.49
CA ARG A 78 -14.03 -12.62 -1.72
C ARG A 78 -13.93 -14.15 -1.72
N SER A 79 -13.56 -14.75 -0.60
CA SER A 79 -13.42 -16.22 -0.49
C SER A 79 -14.72 -16.95 -0.09
N ASP A 80 -15.84 -16.24 0.12
CA ASP A 80 -17.10 -16.81 0.64
C ASP A 80 -18.33 -16.55 -0.27
N LEU A 81 -18.16 -16.61 -1.60
CA LEU A 81 -19.27 -16.62 -2.56
C LEU A 81 -19.13 -17.74 -3.60
#